data_AF-A0A0A1NV30-F1
#
_entry.id   AF-A0A0A1NV30-F1
#
_cell.length_a   1.000
_cell.length_b   1.000
_cell.length_c   1.000
_cell.angle_alpha   90.00
_cell.angle_beta   90.00
_cell.angle_gamma   90.00
#
_symmetry.space_group_name_H-M   'P 1'
#
loop_
_entity.id
_entity.type
_entity.pdbx_description
1 polymer ?
#
loop_
_entity_poly.entity_id
_entity_poly.type
_entity_poly.pdbx_seq_one_letter_code
_entity_poly.pdbx_strand_id
1 'polypeptide(L)'
;MSTGNSYEDKHTEEFFREIENDKKQHYEKCSVIDAFDNLFNCYRVKEQAKHYYRYGTRKDCEAKWDFLSLCFSTKLKSAEQADAMLKAYRQAEEEKKVGRPSSEDIWERRI
;
A
#
# COMPACT_ATOMS: atom_id res chain seq x y z
N MET A 1 3.74 -26.88 39.99
CA MET A 1 4.81 -25.87 39.95
C MET A 1 5.82 -26.36 38.94
N SER A 2 5.72 -25.89 37.69
CA SER A 2 6.66 -26.30 36.64
C SER A 2 7.97 -25.54 36.82
N THR A 3 9.08 -26.27 36.90
CA THR A 3 10.44 -25.75 36.87
C THR A 3 10.76 -25.38 35.42
N GLY A 4 10.53 -24.12 35.04
CA GLY A 4 11.03 -23.56 33.78
C GLY A 4 12.53 -23.31 33.89
N ASN A 5 13.29 -23.79 32.90
CA ASN A 5 14.74 -23.66 32.83
C ASN A 5 15.08 -22.25 32.30
N SER A 6 15.78 -21.42 33.08
CA SER A 6 16.05 -19.99 32.76
C SER A 6 16.70 -19.73 31.38
N TYR A 7 17.22 -20.77 30.73
CA TYR A 7 17.77 -20.73 29.38
C TYR A 7 16.68 -20.65 28.29
N GLU A 8 15.54 -21.33 28.49
CA GLU A 8 14.39 -21.30 27.57
C GLU A 8 13.69 -19.93 27.61
N ASP A 9 13.63 -19.30 28.79
CA ASP A 9 13.06 -17.96 28.98
C ASP A 9 13.90 -16.87 28.28
N LYS A 10 15.23 -16.96 28.34
CA LYS A 10 16.13 -16.01 27.65
C LYS A 10 16.05 -16.13 26.12
N HIS A 11 15.99 -17.35 25.61
CA HIS A 11 15.86 -17.59 24.17
C HIS A 11 14.51 -17.08 23.64
N THR A 12 13.44 -17.19 24.42
CA THR A 12 12.13 -16.63 24.04
C THR A 12 12.15 -15.10 24.03
N GLU A 13 12.76 -14.44 25.03
CA GLU A 13 12.92 -12.98 25.03
C GLU A 13 13.77 -12.47 23.86
N GLU A 14 14.88 -13.15 23.53
CA GLU A 14 15.73 -12.82 22.38
C GLU A 14 14.95 -12.95 21.06
N PHE A 15 14.17 -14.01 20.91
CA PHE A 15 13.29 -14.21 19.74
C PHE A 15 12.24 -13.10 19.60
N PHE A 16 11.57 -12.71 20.70
CA PHE A 16 10.61 -11.60 20.65
C PHE A 16 11.29 -10.27 20.27
N ARG A 17 12.52 -10.01 20.75
CA ARG A 17 13.29 -8.81 20.38
C ARG A 17 13.66 -8.79 18.89
N GLU A 18 14.01 -9.94 18.33
CA GLU A 18 14.25 -10.07 16.89
C GLU A 18 12.98 -9.77 16.09
N ILE A 19 11.84 -10.35 16.47
CA ILE A 19 10.55 -10.05 15.82
C ILE A 19 10.21 -8.56 15.89
N GLU A 20 10.42 -7.90 17.04
CA GLU A 20 10.17 -6.47 17.16
C GLU A 20 11.09 -5.63 16.29
N ASN A 21 12.38 -5.98 16.23
CA ASN A 21 13.32 -5.30 15.36
C ASN A 21 12.97 -5.48 13.89
N ASP A 22 12.58 -6.70 13.50
CA ASP A 22 12.16 -7.01 12.14
C ASP A 22 10.88 -6.23 11.76
N LYS A 23 9.90 -6.14 12.68
CA LYS A 23 8.73 -5.26 12.52
C LYS A 23 9.10 -3.79 12.35
N LYS A 24 10.06 -3.27 13.13
CA LYS A 24 10.52 -1.88 13.01
C LYS A 24 11.26 -1.63 11.69
N GLN A 25 11.98 -2.62 11.17
CA GLN A 25 12.66 -2.55 9.87
C GLN A 25 11.65 -2.58 8.71
N HIS A 26 10.57 -3.36 8.85
CA HIS A 26 9.50 -3.51 7.87
C HIS A 26 8.38 -2.45 7.98
N TYR A 27 8.74 -1.19 8.23
CA TYR A 27 7.76 -0.10 8.09
C TYR A 27 7.52 0.20 6.61
N GLU A 28 6.26 0.41 6.25
CA GLU A 28 5.93 0.80 4.89
C GLU A 28 6.46 2.20 4.61
N LYS A 29 7.35 2.29 3.62
CA LYS A 29 7.90 3.56 3.15
C LYS A 29 7.18 3.97 1.88
N CYS A 30 6.67 5.20 1.90
CA CYS A 30 6.22 5.85 0.67
C CYS A 30 7.35 6.72 0.09
N SER A 31 7.68 6.48 -1.18
CA SER A 31 8.59 7.31 -1.96
C SER A 31 7.80 8.38 -2.70
N VAL A 32 8.07 9.65 -2.36
CA VAL A 32 7.35 10.81 -2.91
C VAL A 32 7.66 11.00 -4.39
N ILE A 33 8.90 10.73 -4.81
CA ILE A 33 9.31 10.85 -6.21
C ILE A 33 8.55 9.81 -7.06
N ASP A 34 8.46 8.57 -6.58
CA ASP A 34 7.72 7.53 -7.30
C ASP A 34 6.22 7.84 -7.35
N ALA A 35 5.64 8.34 -6.26
CA ALA A 35 4.25 8.79 -6.23
C ALA A 35 4.01 9.94 -7.23
N PHE A 36 4.94 10.89 -7.31
CA PHE A 36 4.89 12.01 -8.25
C PHE A 36 5.01 11.53 -9.70
N ASP A 37 5.97 10.65 -10.01
CA ASP A 37 6.15 10.12 -11.36
C ASP A 37 4.90 9.38 -11.84
N ASN A 38 4.22 8.66 -10.95
CA ASN A 38 2.94 8.03 -11.24
C ASN A 38 1.84 9.05 -11.60
N LEU A 39 1.72 10.12 -10.81
CA LEU A 39 0.77 11.19 -11.08
C LEU A 39 1.09 11.91 -12.40
N PHE A 40 2.35 12.29 -12.58
CA PHE A 40 2.81 12.98 -13.77
C PHE A 40 2.51 12.15 -15.01
N ASN A 41 2.85 10.85 -14.99
CA ASN A 41 2.56 9.95 -16.10
C ASN A 41 1.06 9.83 -16.41
N CYS A 42 0.18 9.96 -15.41
CA CYS A 42 -1.27 10.05 -15.65
C CYS A 42 -1.63 11.31 -16.43
N TYR A 43 -1.08 12.47 -16.05
CA TYR A 43 -1.38 13.75 -16.70
C TYR A 43 -0.63 14.02 -18.01
N ARG A 44 0.33 13.17 -18.38
CA ARG A 44 1.09 13.35 -19.63
C ARG A 44 0.15 13.42 -20.83
N VAL A 45 0.39 14.43 -21.68
CA VAL A 45 -0.44 14.76 -22.86
C VAL A 45 -0.71 13.54 -23.74
N LYS A 46 0.31 12.70 -23.98
CA LYS A 46 0.16 11.49 -24.80
C LYS A 46 -0.87 10.52 -24.22
N GLU A 47 -0.88 10.33 -22.91
CA GLU A 47 -1.77 9.40 -22.25
C GLU A 47 -3.20 9.95 -22.19
N GLN A 48 -3.33 11.24 -21.88
CA GLN A 48 -4.60 11.94 -21.86
C GLN A 48 -5.24 12.03 -23.25
N ALA A 49 -4.46 12.28 -24.30
CA ALA A 49 -4.95 12.31 -25.67
C ALA A 49 -5.51 10.95 -26.12
N LYS A 50 -4.83 9.85 -25.77
CA LYS A 50 -5.32 8.49 -26.05
C LYS A 50 -6.62 8.19 -25.32
N HIS A 51 -6.69 8.53 -24.03
CA HIS A 51 -7.89 8.30 -23.23
C HIS A 51 -9.07 9.11 -23.77
N TYR A 52 -8.82 10.38 -24.09
CA TYR A 52 -9.82 11.27 -24.68
C TYR A 52 -10.28 10.77 -26.05
N TYR A 53 -9.36 10.31 -26.90
CA TYR A 53 -9.71 9.73 -28.20
C TYR A 53 -10.60 8.47 -28.06
N ARG A 54 -10.32 7.59 -27.09
CA ARG A 54 -11.07 6.33 -26.90
C ARG A 54 -12.42 6.50 -26.22
N TYR A 55 -12.47 7.34 -25.19
CA TYR A 55 -13.61 7.43 -24.27
C TYR A 55 -14.30 8.79 -24.27
N GLY A 56 -13.80 9.77 -25.03
CA GLY A 56 -14.36 11.13 -25.11
C GLY A 56 -14.17 11.97 -23.84
N THR A 57 -13.47 11.44 -22.83
CA THR A 57 -13.30 12.04 -21.51
C THR A 57 -11.84 12.09 -21.10
N ARG A 58 -11.50 13.06 -20.26
CA ARG A 58 -10.19 13.11 -19.62
C ARG A 58 -10.06 11.93 -18.66
N LYS A 59 -8.89 11.28 -18.63
CA LYS A 59 -8.61 10.23 -17.64
C LYS A 59 -8.73 10.81 -16.24
N ASP A 60 -9.36 10.06 -15.35
CA ASP A 60 -9.36 10.36 -13.92
C ASP A 60 -8.01 10.00 -13.30
N CYS A 61 -7.39 10.98 -12.65
CA CYS A 61 -6.09 10.88 -11.98
C CYS A 61 -6.17 11.25 -10.50
N GLU A 62 -7.38 11.43 -9.95
CA GLU A 62 -7.60 11.90 -8.57
C GLU A 62 -7.00 10.93 -7.55
N ALA A 63 -7.18 9.62 -7.72
CA ALA A 63 -6.57 8.62 -6.84
C ALA A 63 -5.03 8.71 -6.77
N LYS A 64 -4.37 9.09 -7.87
CA LYS A 64 -2.90 9.28 -7.87
C LYS A 64 -2.50 10.56 -7.15
N TRP A 65 -3.35 11.59 -7.19
CA TRP A 65 -3.16 12.84 -6.47
C TRP A 65 -3.32 12.61 -4.96
N ASP A 66 -4.36 11.88 -4.56
CA ASP A 66 -4.61 11.53 -3.16
C ASP A 66 -3.43 10.74 -2.58
N PHE A 67 -2.93 9.74 -3.31
CA PHE A 67 -1.76 8.99 -2.89
C PHE A 67 -0.51 9.86 -2.74
N LEU A 68 -0.29 10.82 -3.65
CA LEU A 68 0.82 11.76 -3.54
C LEU A 68 0.68 12.64 -2.30
N SER A 69 -0.52 13.19 -2.04
CA SER A 69 -0.77 14.03 -0.86
C SER A 69 -0.60 13.25 0.45
N LEU A 70 -1.03 11.99 0.48
CA LEU A 70 -0.78 11.08 1.59
C LEU A 70 0.72 10.90 1.82
N CYS A 71 1.50 10.65 0.77
CA CYS A 71 2.94 10.48 0.83
C CYS A 71 3.67 11.73 1.36
N PHE A 72 3.18 12.93 1.02
CA PHE A 72 3.69 14.17 1.61
C PHE A 72 3.36 14.28 3.10
N SER A 73 2.12 13.96 3.49
CA SER A 73 1.67 14.06 4.88
C SER A 73 2.42 13.12 5.83
N THR A 74 2.91 11.97 5.33
CA THR A 74 3.63 10.98 6.15
C THR A 74 5.07 11.40 6.46
N LYS A 75 5.70 12.26 5.63
CA LYS A 75 7.07 12.75 5.87
C LYS A 75 7.21 13.59 7.14
N LEU A 76 6.13 14.22 7.58
CA LEU A 76 6.09 15.08 8.77
C LEU A 76 5.77 14.30 10.06
N LYS A 77 5.48 13.00 9.96
CA LYS A 77 5.00 12.18 11.07
C LYS A 77 6.07 11.18 11.54
N SER A 78 5.89 10.60 12.72
CA SER A 78 6.74 9.50 13.18
C SER A 78 6.59 8.28 12.27
N ALA A 79 7.61 7.42 12.23
CA ALA A 79 7.59 6.22 11.38
C ALA A 79 6.38 5.31 11.65
N GLU A 80 5.98 5.15 12.92
CA GLU A 80 4.81 4.36 13.32
C GLU A 80 3.49 4.96 12.81
N GLN A 81 3.34 6.29 12.90
CA GLN A 81 2.15 6.97 12.40
C GLN A 81 2.08 6.94 10.86
N ALA A 82 3.22 7.11 10.20
CA ALA A 82 3.32 7.02 8.75
C ALA A 82 2.93 5.62 8.24
N ASP A 83 3.43 4.56 8.90
CA ASP A 83 3.11 3.18 8.60
C ASP A 83 1.61 2.87 8.80
N ALA A 84 1.03 3.32 9.91
CA ALA A 84 -0.40 3.16 10.17
C ALA A 84 -1.28 3.84 9.10
N MET A 85 -0.89 5.04 8.65
CA MET A 85 -1.61 5.76 7.59
C MET A 85 -1.53 5.05 6.23
N LEU A 86 -0.36 4.51 5.88
CA LEU A 86 -0.17 3.78 4.62
C LEU A 86 -0.94 2.46 4.62
N LYS A 87 -0.95 1.74 5.75
CA LYS A 87 -1.75 0.54 5.93
C LYS A 87 -3.25 0.82 5.82
N ALA A 88 -3.73 1.88 6.47
CA ALA A 88 -5.14 2.28 6.38
C ALA A 88 -5.54 2.63 4.93
N TYR A 89 -4.70 3.36 4.20
CA TYR A 89 -4.94 3.66 2.78
C TYR A 89 -5.00 2.39 1.93
N ARG A 90 -4.09 1.43 2.14
CA ARG A 90 -4.09 0.16 1.41
C ARG A 90 -5.34 -0.67 1.70
N GLN A 91 -5.72 -0.79 2.97
CA GLN A 91 -6.94 -1.49 3.37
C GLN A 91 -8.17 -0.88 2.68
N ALA A 92 -8.29 0.45 2.68
CA ALA A 92 -9.37 1.13 1.97
C ALA A 92 -9.34 0.90 0.44
N GLU A 93 -8.17 0.75 -0.18
CA GLU A 93 -8.07 0.35 -1.59
C GLU A 93 -8.44 -1.12 -1.83
N GLU A 94 -8.10 -2.02 -0.91
CA GLU A 94 -8.44 -3.44 -0.98
C GLU A 94 -9.95 -3.64 -0.83
N GLU A 95 -10.58 -2.96 0.12
CA GLU A 95 -12.04 -2.95 0.30
C GLU A 95 -12.77 -2.49 -0.97
N LYS A 96 -12.25 -1.46 -1.68
CA LYS A 96 -12.78 -1.01 -2.98
C LYS A 96 -12.64 -2.06 -4.10
N LYS A 97 -11.73 -3.03 -3.96
CA LYS A 97 -11.50 -4.10 -4.94
C LYS A 97 -12.35 -5.33 -4.68
N VAL A 98 -12.63 -5.67 -3.41
CA VAL A 98 -13.36 -6.90 -3.02
C VAL A 98 -14.75 -7.02 -3.67
N GLY A 99 -15.41 -5.91 -3.99
CA GLY A 99 -16.71 -5.90 -4.67
C GLY A 99 -16.68 -5.82 -6.21
N ARG A 100 -15.50 -5.78 -6.84
CA ARG A 100 -15.39 -5.71 -8.30
C ARG A 100 -15.37 -7.12 -8.88
N PRO A 101 -16.09 -7.38 -9.99
CA PRO A 101 -16.07 -8.70 -10.63
C PRO A 101 -14.64 -9.07 -11.00
N SER A 102 -14.22 -10.27 -10.60
CA SER A 102 -12.94 -10.82 -11.01
C SER A 102 -12.99 -11.10 -12.51
N SER A 103 -11.84 -11.08 -13.18
CA SER A 103 -11.77 -11.51 -14.59
C SER A 103 -12.27 -12.95 -14.75
N GLU A 104 -12.14 -13.78 -13.71
CA GLU A 104 -12.62 -15.17 -13.70
C GLU A 104 -14.15 -15.27 -13.69
N ASP A 105 -14.86 -14.27 -13.16
CA ASP A 105 -16.33 -14.24 -13.13
C ASP A 105 -16.96 -13.99 -14.50
N ILE A 106 -16.19 -13.47 -15.46
CA ILE A 106 -16.67 -13.13 -16.81
C ILE A 106 -16.66 -14.39 -17.71
N TRP A 107 -15.86 -15.41 -17.38
CA TRP A 107 -15.71 -16.60 -18.21
C TRP A 107 -16.55 -17.75 -17.68
N GLU A 108 -17.55 -18.16 -18.46
CA GLU A 108 -18.21 -19.43 -18.23
C GLU A 108 -17.28 -20.57 -18.67
N ARG A 109 -17.15 -21.61 -17.84
CA ARG A 109 -16.39 -22.81 -18.18
C ARG A 109 -17.02 -23.45 -19.41
N ARG A 110 -16.35 -23.40 -20.55
CA ARG A 110 -16.74 -24.18 -21.73
C ARG A 110 -16.57 -25.66 -21.43
N ILE A 111 -17.69 -26.36 -21.27
CA ILE A 111 -17.81 -27.83 -21.25
C ILE A 111 -18.15 -28.27 -22.68
#